data_AF-A0A2N5FKJ7-F1
#
_entry.id   AF-A0A2N5FKJ7-F1
#
_cell.length_a   1.000
_cell.length_b   1.000
_cell.length_c   1.000
_cell.angle_alpha   90.00
_cell.angle_beta   90.00
_cell.angle_gamma   90.00
#
_symmetry.space_group_name_H-M   'P 1'
#
loop_
_entity.id
_entity.type
_entity.pdbx_description
1 polymer ?
#
loop_
_entity_poly.entity_id
_entity_poly.type
_entity_poly.pdbx_seq_one_letter_code
_entity_poly.pdbx_strand_id
1 'polypeptide(L)'
;MPVLSTCLLVMLFFLSKVPHLYNYPMEITEKNAEEMYRSARKLLAVISFEVSFFLGIASWGTVRSALGKDGPGWWYVPLIIALFSTILFYLYKMTKIKSSY
;
A
#
# COMPACT_ATOMS: atom_id res chain seq x y z
N MET A 1 -17.73 -6.95 -6.61
CA MET A 1 -16.70 -6.39 -7.53
C MET A 1 -15.46 -7.29 -7.61
N PRO A 2 -15.56 -8.59 -7.98
CA PRO A 2 -14.41 -9.49 -7.91
C PRO A 2 -13.34 -9.22 -8.98
N VAL A 3 -13.74 -8.96 -10.24
CA VAL A 3 -12.80 -8.78 -11.36
C VAL A 3 -11.86 -7.59 -11.14
N LEU A 4 -12.42 -6.43 -10.78
CA LEU A 4 -11.62 -5.21 -10.52
C LEU A 4 -10.64 -5.41 -9.35
N SER A 5 -11.10 -6.05 -8.26
CA SER A 5 -10.25 -6.37 -7.12
C SER A 5 -9.08 -7.27 -7.53
N THR A 6 -9.35 -8.35 -8.27
CA THR A 6 -8.29 -9.26 -8.74
C THR A 6 -7.30 -8.55 -9.66
N CYS A 7 -7.78 -7.76 -10.63
CA CYS A 7 -6.90 -7.00 -11.52
C CYS A 7 -5.98 -6.04 -10.75
N LEU A 8 -6.52 -5.30 -9.77
CA LEU A 8 -5.75 -4.37 -8.95
C LEU A 8 -4.68 -5.11 -8.12
N LEU A 9 -5.05 -6.22 -7.48
CA LEU A 9 -4.12 -6.99 -6.66
C LEU A 9 -3.00 -7.63 -7.49
N VAL A 10 -3.32 -8.12 -8.69
CA VAL A 10 -2.33 -8.65 -9.63
C VAL A 10 -1.37 -7.55 -10.08
N MET A 11 -1.88 -6.36 -10.42
CA MET A 11 -1.05 -5.22 -10.79
C MET A 11 -0.11 -4.82 -9.65
N LEU A 12 -0.61 -4.71 -8.41
CA LEU A 12 0.19 -4.40 -7.23
C LEU A 12 1.25 -5.47 -6.95
N PHE A 13 0.90 -6.74 -7.14
CA PHE A 13 1.85 -7.85 -6.99
C PHE A 13 3.01 -7.75 -7.98
N PHE A 14 2.73 -7.52 -9.27
CA PHE A 14 3.78 -7.34 -10.26
C PHE A 14 4.62 -6.10 -9.98
N LEU A 15 3.98 -4.98 -9.64
CA LEU A 15 4.68 -3.76 -9.29
C LEU A 15 5.65 -4.01 -8.11
N SER A 16 5.27 -4.83 -7.12
CA SER A 16 6.10 -5.18 -5.95
C SER A 16 7.46 -5.79 -6.28
N LYS A 17 7.57 -6.41 -7.45
CA LYS A 17 8.79 -7.07 -7.94
C LYS A 17 9.73 -6.12 -8.66
N VAL A 18 9.28 -4.92 -9.00
CA VAL A 18 9.97 -4.00 -9.93
C VAL A 18 10.26 -2.65 -9.25
N PRO A 19 11.09 -2.63 -8.19
CA PRO A 19 11.30 -1.43 -7.38
C PRO A 19 11.95 -0.26 -8.11
N HIS A 20 12.62 -0.50 -9.25
CA HIS A 20 13.22 0.55 -10.05
C HIS A 20 12.21 1.47 -10.74
N LEU A 21 10.94 1.05 -10.87
CA LEU A 21 9.87 1.88 -11.43
C LEU A 21 9.23 2.84 -10.40
N TYR A 22 9.64 2.76 -9.14
CA TYR A 22 9.01 3.57 -8.09
C TYR A 22 9.57 4.99 -8.07
N ASN A 23 8.75 5.92 -7.60
CA ASN A 23 9.22 7.25 -7.25
C ASN A 23 9.86 7.22 -5.86
N TYR A 24 11.14 7.62 -5.81
CA TYR A 24 11.88 7.73 -4.56
C TYR A 24 11.96 9.20 -4.13
N PRO A 25 11.83 9.49 -2.82
CA PRO A 25 11.91 10.86 -2.30
C PRO A 25 13.33 11.44 -2.36
N MET A 26 14.33 10.59 -2.53
CA MET A 26 15.75 10.97 -2.61
C MET A 26 16.39 10.30 -3.81
N GLU A 27 17.49 10.88 -4.27
CA GLU A 27 18.33 10.27 -5.30
C GLU A 27 18.98 8.98 -4.81
N ILE A 28 18.97 7.96 -5.68
CA ILE A 28 19.55 6.65 -5.42
C ILE A 28 21.04 6.71 -5.75
N THR A 29 21.87 6.28 -4.81
CA THR A 29 23.32 6.12 -4.92
C THR A 29 23.68 4.67 -4.58
N GLU A 30 24.84 4.18 -5.01
CA GLU A 30 25.25 2.79 -4.74
C GLU A 30 25.24 2.45 -3.23
N LYS A 31 25.53 3.41 -2.36
CA LYS A 31 25.56 3.23 -0.90
C LYS A 31 24.17 3.11 -0.27
N ASN A 32 23.15 3.77 -0.83
CA ASN A 32 21.79 3.79 -0.27
C ASN A 32 20.80 2.89 -1.03
N ALA A 33 21.18 2.40 -2.21
CA ALA A 33 20.29 1.68 -3.13
C ALA A 33 19.67 0.45 -2.47
N GLU A 34 20.48 -0.35 -1.76
CA GLU A 34 19.99 -1.57 -1.12
C GLU A 34 18.90 -1.25 -0.08
N GLU A 35 19.16 -0.30 0.82
CA GLU A 35 18.23 0.06 1.88
C GLU A 35 16.98 0.78 1.34
N MET A 36 17.13 1.61 0.31
CA MET A 36 16.01 2.27 -0.38
C MET A 36 15.12 1.24 -1.08
N TYR A 37 15.69 0.32 -1.86
CA TYR A 37 14.92 -0.74 -2.53
C TYR A 37 14.28 -1.70 -1.54
N ARG A 38 14.95 -2.02 -0.42
CA ARG A 38 14.38 -2.85 0.64
C ARG A 38 13.20 -2.12 1.30
N SER A 39 13.34 -0.84 1.60
CA SER A 39 12.27 -0.05 2.21
C SER A 39 11.08 0.15 1.27
N ALA A 40 11.33 0.38 -0.02
CA ALA A 40 10.27 0.61 -0.98
C ALA A 40 9.52 -0.68 -1.37
N ARG A 41 10.22 -1.82 -1.46
CA ARG A 41 9.55 -3.13 -1.58
C ARG A 41 8.67 -3.44 -0.37
N LYS A 42 9.15 -3.14 0.84
CA LYS A 42 8.35 -3.30 2.07
C LYS A 42 7.13 -2.38 2.07
N LEU A 43 7.29 -1.11 1.71
CA LEU A 43 6.18 -0.16 1.55
C LEU A 43 5.10 -0.75 0.63
N LEU A 44 5.48 -1.18 -0.58
CA LEU A 44 4.49 -1.69 -1.53
C LEU A 44 3.84 -2.99 -1.06
N ALA A 45 4.58 -3.86 -0.36
CA ALA A 45 4.01 -5.07 0.24
C ALA A 45 2.96 -4.73 1.32
N VAL A 46 3.22 -3.75 2.18
CA VAL A 46 2.26 -3.30 3.19
C VAL A 46 1.05 -2.63 2.55
N ILE A 47 1.25 -1.74 1.55
CA ILE A 47 0.14 -1.14 0.78
C ILE A 47 -0.70 -2.22 0.12
N SER A 48 -0.07 -3.25 -0.48
CA SER A 48 -0.79 -4.36 -1.12
C SER A 48 -1.66 -5.12 -0.12
N PHE A 49 -1.17 -5.31 1.11
CA PHE A 49 -1.93 -5.92 2.20
C PHE A 49 -3.10 -5.02 2.64
N GLU A 50 -2.86 -3.72 2.88
CA GLU A 50 -3.90 -2.77 3.27
C GLU A 50 -5.00 -2.66 2.20
N VAL A 51 -4.63 -2.58 0.92
CA VAL A 51 -5.57 -2.57 -0.20
C VAL A 51 -6.36 -3.87 -0.29
N SER A 52 -5.70 -5.03 -0.12
CA SER A 52 -6.40 -6.33 -0.08
C SER A 52 -7.44 -6.38 1.04
N PHE A 53 -7.07 -5.89 2.22
CA PHE A 53 -7.96 -5.81 3.37
C PHE A 53 -9.14 -4.85 3.13
N PHE A 54 -8.87 -3.68 2.54
CA PHE A 54 -9.88 -2.71 2.15
C PHE A 54 -10.90 -3.30 1.15
N LEU A 55 -10.41 -3.99 0.11
CA LEU A 55 -11.25 -4.67 -0.87
C LEU A 55 -12.08 -5.81 -0.25
N GLY A 56 -11.54 -6.50 0.75
CA GLY A 56 -12.27 -7.50 1.54
C GLY A 56 -13.46 -6.90 2.28
N ILE A 57 -13.23 -5.81 3.02
CA ILE A 57 -14.30 -5.07 3.74
C ILE A 57 -15.32 -4.50 2.77
N ALA A 58 -14.89 -3.91 1.64
CA ALA A 58 -15.78 -3.38 0.62
C ALA A 58 -16.65 -4.49 -0.02
N SER A 59 -16.06 -5.65 -0.28
CA SER A 59 -16.78 -6.83 -0.81
C SER A 59 -17.81 -7.33 0.19
N TRP A 60 -17.46 -7.42 1.48
CA TRP A 60 -18.40 -7.78 2.54
C TRP A 60 -19.54 -6.75 2.69
N GLY A 61 -19.22 -5.46 2.61
CA GLY A 61 -20.21 -4.38 2.60
C GLY A 61 -21.19 -4.49 1.43
N THR A 62 -20.71 -4.89 0.26
CA THR A 62 -21.56 -5.13 -0.92
C THR A 62 -22.57 -6.26 -0.66
N VAL A 63 -22.12 -7.36 -0.06
CA VAL A 63 -23.01 -8.48 0.31
C VAL A 63 -24.05 -8.04 1.36
N ARG A 64 -23.64 -7.28 2.37
CA ARG A 64 -24.57 -6.73 3.38
C ARG A 64 -25.62 -5.82 2.77
N SER A 65 -25.20 -4.91 1.88
CA SER A 65 -26.11 -4.00 1.19
C SER A 65 -27.13 -4.76 0.33
N ALA A 66 -26.71 -5.82 -0.36
CA ALA A 66 -27.63 -6.69 -1.12
C ALA A 66 -28.64 -7.42 -0.21
N LEU A 67 -28.29 -7.67 1.06
CA LEU A 67 -29.17 -8.25 2.07
C LEU A 67 -30.00 -7.19 2.82
N GLY A 68 -29.98 -5.93 2.40
CA GLY A 68 -30.68 -4.82 3.06
C GLY A 68 -30.09 -4.43 4.42
N LYS A 69 -28.85 -4.83 4.72
CA LYS A 69 -28.13 -4.48 5.95
C LYS A 69 -27.19 -3.31 5.72
N ASP A 70 -26.95 -2.53 6.77
CA ASP A 70 -25.99 -1.44 6.73
C ASP A 70 -24.57 -1.94 6.42
N GLY A 71 -23.91 -1.20 5.53
CA GLY A 71 -22.51 -1.39 5.19
C GLY A 71 -21.56 -0.98 6.34
N PRO A 72 -20.25 -1.19 6.16
CA PRO A 72 -19.24 -0.91 7.18
C PRO A 72 -19.11 0.58 7.55
N GLY A 73 -19.64 1.51 6.75
CA GLY A 73 -19.80 2.92 7.12
C GLY A 73 -18.50 3.59 7.59
N TRP A 74 -18.48 4.05 8.84
CA TRP A 74 -17.34 4.75 9.44
C TRP A 74 -16.04 3.93 9.46
N TRP A 75 -16.10 2.59 9.36
CA TRP A 75 -14.91 1.74 9.34
C TRP A 75 -13.97 1.99 8.16
N TYR A 76 -14.40 2.68 7.10
CA TYR A 76 -13.49 3.09 6.03
C TYR A 76 -12.51 4.19 6.47
N VAL A 77 -12.86 5.03 7.43
CA VAL A 77 -12.01 6.13 7.94
C VAL A 77 -10.68 5.62 8.51
N PRO A 78 -10.66 4.68 9.48
CA PRO A 78 -9.40 4.17 10.01
C PRO A 78 -8.55 3.43 8.95
N LEU A 79 -9.16 2.82 7.94
CA LEU A 79 -8.43 2.17 6.84
C LEU A 79 -7.69 3.19 5.98
N ILE A 80 -8.33 4.33 5.69
CA ILE A 80 -7.71 5.43 4.94
C ILE A 80 -6.57 6.02 5.78
N ILE A 81 -6.79 6.25 7.07
CA ILE A 81 -5.75 6.75 7.98
C ILE A 81 -4.56 5.77 8.03
N ALA A 82 -4.81 4.47 8.13
CA ALA A 82 -3.77 3.44 8.09
C ALA A 82 -2.93 3.54 6.80
N LEU A 83 -3.58 3.57 5.63
CA LEU A 83 -2.91 3.70 4.33
C LEU A 83 -1.99 4.93 4.27
N PHE A 84 -2.49 6.11 4.64
CA PHE A 84 -1.70 7.34 4.63
C PHE A 84 -0.56 7.30 5.65
N SER A 85 -0.80 6.76 6.86
CA SER A 85 0.23 6.61 7.88
C SER A 85 1.36 5.68 7.43
N THR A 86 1.04 4.58 6.75
CA THR A 86 2.02 3.66 6.16
C THR A 86 2.87 4.38 5.11
N ILE A 87 2.24 5.13 4.20
CA ILE A 87 2.96 5.90 3.18
C ILE A 87 3.91 6.93 3.85
N LEU A 88 3.38 7.74 4.77
CA LEU A 88 4.17 8.78 5.46
C LEU A 88 5.34 8.18 6.24
N PHE A 89 5.11 7.07 6.96
CA PHE A 89 6.13 6.38 7.73
C PHE A 89 7.29 5.90 6.85
N TYR A 90 6.99 5.24 5.73
CA TYR A 90 8.03 4.72 4.84
C TYR A 90 8.72 5.83 4.05
N LEU A 91 8.01 6.89 3.66
CA LEU A 91 8.64 8.07 3.05
C LEU A 91 9.62 8.73 4.01
N TYR A 92 9.19 8.98 5.25
CA TYR A 92 10.07 9.51 6.30
C TYR A 92 11.27 8.60 6.57
N LYS A 93 11.05 7.29 6.59
CA LYS A 93 12.14 6.33 6.71
C LYS A 93 13.14 6.46 5.56
N MET A 94 12.68 6.57 4.32
CA MET A 94 13.55 6.69 3.15
C MET A 94 14.34 8.00 3.11
N THR A 95 13.78 9.12 3.57
CA THR A 95 14.54 10.39 3.64
C THR A 95 15.69 10.32 4.65
N LYS A 96 15.57 9.49 5.69
CA LYS A 96 16.64 9.26 6.67
C LYS A 96 17.79 8.36 6.18
N ILE A 97 17.60 7.60 5.10
CA ILE A 97 18.64 6.71 4.54
C ILE A 97 19.83 7.52 3.98
N LYS A 98 19.64 8.80 3.62
CA LYS A 98 20.72 9.69 3.13
C LYS A 98 21.49 10.41 4.25
N SER A 99 21.25 10.11 5.53
CA SER A 99 21.79 10.85 6.69
C SER A 99 22.75 10.03 7.57
N SER A 100 23.35 8.96 7.05
CA SER A 100 24.60 8.44 7.62
C SER A 100 25.74 8.91 6.74
N TYR A 101 26.77 9.50 7.35
CA TYR A 101 27.92 10.25 6.80
C TYR A 101 27.72 11.76 6.69
#